data_AF-A0AAU2S931-F1
#
_entry.id   AF-A0AAU2S931-F1
#
_cell.length_a   1.000
_cell.length_b   1.000
_cell.length_c   1.000
_cell.angle_alpha   90.00
_cell.angle_beta   90.00
_cell.angle_gamma   90.00
#
_symmetry.space_group_name_H-M   'P 1'
#
loop_
_entity.id
_entity.type
_entity.pdbx_description
1 polymer ?
#
loop_
_entity_poly.entity_id
_entity_poly.type
_entity_poly.pdbx_seq_one_letter_code
_entity_poly.pdbx_strand_id
1 'polypeptide(L)'
;MQQLDDLLSVGLFSEEVAEDIDGMPEIQPPTGMSVEDCLRISRNHIHRALQNPSLVPRMNPQNRWEWNERFPALSQFFGAYLNQRCLDFHASPEEAVDDYRDESDPDDVRQSVGEITELLTVVASDQELERATDALGIEVLPPQDLTLRRWLEAVRTRLGSGSGR
;
A
#
# COMPACT_ATOMS: atom_id res chain seq x y z
N MET A 1 -18.63 -10.23 4.19
CA MET A 1 -19.74 -10.26 5.17
C MET A 1 -19.97 -11.66 5.71
N GLN A 2 -20.21 -12.65 4.85
CA GLN A 2 -20.45 -14.05 5.26
C GLN A 2 -19.39 -14.61 6.22
N GLN A 3 -18.09 -14.44 5.93
CA GLN A 3 -17.02 -14.94 6.81
C GLN A 3 -17.05 -14.34 8.24
N LEU A 4 -17.40 -13.05 8.39
CA LEU A 4 -17.55 -12.43 9.71
C LEU A 4 -18.80 -12.94 10.43
N ASP A 5 -19.87 -13.20 9.69
CA ASP A 5 -21.10 -13.80 10.22
C ASP A 5 -20.86 -15.22 10.73
N ASP A 6 -20.16 -16.03 9.93
CA ASP A 6 -19.83 -17.41 10.26
C ASP A 6 -18.92 -17.44 11.50
N LEU A 7 -17.86 -16.62 11.52
CA LEU A 7 -16.94 -16.51 12.66
C LEU A 7 -17.65 -16.10 13.97
N LEU A 8 -18.55 -15.11 13.89
CA LEU A 8 -19.35 -14.66 15.04
C LEU A 8 -20.43 -15.67 15.47
N SER A 9 -20.82 -16.60 14.60
CA SER A 9 -21.81 -17.63 14.92
C SER A 9 -21.22 -18.82 15.67
N VAL A 10 -19.94 -19.16 15.40
CA VAL A 10 -19.22 -20.28 16.02
C VAL A 10 -18.49 -19.85 17.31
N GLY A 11 -18.05 -18.59 17.38
CA GLY A 11 -17.30 -18.04 18.51
C GLY A 11 -15.78 -18.15 18.30
N LEU A 12 -15.06 -17.07 18.64
CA LEU A 12 -13.64 -16.87 18.32
C LEU A 12 -12.68 -17.84 19.02
N PHE A 13 -13.15 -18.51 20.06
CA PHE A 13 -12.36 -19.39 20.92
C PHE A 13 -12.88 -20.84 20.92
N SER A 14 -13.63 -21.22 19.90
CA SER A 14 -13.96 -22.64 19.68
C SER A 14 -12.69 -23.41 19.27
N GLU A 15 -12.61 -24.69 19.67
CA GLU A 15 -11.49 -25.59 19.34
C GLU A 15 -11.28 -25.71 17.82
N GLU A 16 -12.32 -25.47 17.02
CA GLU A 16 -12.32 -25.54 15.56
C GLU A 16 -11.70 -24.29 14.90
N VAL A 17 -11.69 -23.14 15.59
CA VAL A 17 -11.17 -21.86 15.07
C VAL A 17 -9.74 -21.59 15.55
N ALA A 18 -9.32 -22.19 16.67
CA ALA A 18 -8.03 -21.91 17.32
C ALA A 18 -6.79 -22.21 16.45
N GLU A 19 -6.88 -23.14 15.49
CA GLU A 19 -5.78 -23.46 14.57
C GLU A 19 -5.64 -22.45 13.41
N ASP A 20 -6.74 -21.75 13.05
CA ASP A 20 -6.80 -20.85 11.88
C ASP A 20 -6.44 -19.38 12.19
N ILE A 21 -6.19 -19.04 13.46
CA ILE A 21 -5.90 -17.67 13.92
C ILE A 21 -4.40 -17.41 14.11
N ASP A 22 -3.55 -18.45 13.94
CA ASP A 22 -2.11 -18.33 14.12
C ASP A 22 -1.52 -17.41 13.02
N GLY A 23 -0.99 -16.25 13.43
CA GLY A 23 -0.44 -15.23 12.52
C GLY A 23 -1.37 -14.06 12.17
N MET A 24 -2.61 -14.02 12.66
CA MET A 24 -3.46 -12.83 12.52
C MET A 24 -3.00 -11.70 13.46
N PRO A 25 -3.13 -10.42 13.06
CA PRO A 25 -2.87 -9.30 13.97
C PRO A 25 -3.82 -9.36 15.16
N GLU A 26 -3.25 -9.31 16.37
CA GLU A 26 -4.02 -9.42 17.61
C GLU A 26 -4.92 -8.20 17.80
N ILE A 27 -6.23 -8.44 17.91
CA ILE A 27 -7.19 -7.39 18.26
C ILE A 27 -7.05 -7.12 19.76
N GLN A 28 -6.66 -5.89 20.12
CA GLN A 28 -6.58 -5.44 21.51
C GLN A 28 -7.89 -4.72 21.89
N PRO A 29 -8.86 -5.41 22.53
CA PRO A 29 -10.14 -4.80 22.85
C PRO A 29 -9.99 -3.75 23.97
N PRO A 30 -10.78 -2.66 23.95
CA PRO A 30 -10.86 -1.72 25.06
C PRO A 30 -11.29 -2.42 26.37
N THR A 31 -10.93 -1.83 27.51
CA THR A 31 -11.30 -2.34 28.83
C THR A 31 -12.81 -2.58 28.93
N GLY A 32 -13.19 -3.81 29.28
CA GLY A 32 -14.60 -4.22 29.45
C GLY A 32 -15.27 -4.72 28.17
N MET A 33 -14.53 -4.91 27.07
CA MET A 33 -15.02 -5.50 25.82
C MET A 33 -14.31 -6.81 25.50
N SER A 34 -15.02 -7.74 24.87
CA SER A 34 -14.42 -8.93 24.26
C SER A 34 -13.97 -8.65 22.82
N VAL A 35 -13.10 -9.49 22.27
CA VAL A 35 -12.76 -9.46 20.83
C VAL A 35 -14.01 -9.65 19.97
N GLU A 36 -14.96 -10.50 20.39
CA GLU A 36 -16.24 -10.70 19.71
C GLU A 36 -17.11 -9.43 19.70
N ASP A 37 -17.11 -8.66 20.79
CA ASP A 37 -17.80 -7.36 20.83
C ASP A 37 -17.18 -6.38 19.83
N CYS A 38 -15.86 -6.32 19.76
CA CYS A 38 -15.14 -5.53 18.77
C CYS A 38 -15.49 -5.96 17.34
N LEU A 39 -15.47 -7.27 17.03
CA LEU A 39 -15.84 -7.78 15.71
C LEU A 39 -17.29 -7.47 15.34
N ARG A 40 -18.23 -7.60 16.28
CA ARG A 40 -19.65 -7.28 16.04
C ARG A 40 -19.85 -5.80 15.73
N ILE A 41 -19.15 -4.92 16.44
CA ILE A 41 -19.16 -3.48 16.17
C ILE A 41 -18.55 -3.19 14.80
N SER A 42 -17.37 -3.73 14.50
CA SER A 42 -16.69 -3.57 13.21
C SER A 42 -17.56 -4.06 12.04
N ARG A 43 -18.18 -5.23 12.18
CA ARG A 43 -19.13 -5.77 11.19
C ARG A 43 -20.25 -4.79 10.89
N ASN A 44 -20.86 -4.19 11.92
CA ASN A 44 -21.95 -3.23 11.75
C ASN A 44 -21.47 -1.96 11.05
N HIS A 45 -20.26 -1.47 11.36
CA HIS A 45 -19.67 -0.34 10.66
C HIS A 45 -19.39 -0.67 9.19
N ILE A 46 -18.78 -1.82 8.89
CA ILE A 46 -18.51 -2.28 7.52
C ILE A 46 -19.82 -2.42 6.73
N HIS A 47 -20.84 -3.04 7.30
CA HIS A 47 -22.14 -3.20 6.63
C HIS A 47 -22.77 -1.83 6.29
N ARG A 48 -22.73 -0.87 7.22
CA ARG A 48 -23.21 0.50 6.95
C ARG A 48 -22.38 1.20 5.88
N ALA A 49 -21.05 1.05 5.92
CA ALA A 49 -20.15 1.61 4.91
C ALA A 49 -20.44 1.04 3.52
N LEU A 50 -20.68 -0.28 3.41
CA LEU A 50 -21.04 -0.93 2.13
C LEU A 50 -22.39 -0.46 1.59
N GLN A 51 -23.37 -0.16 2.47
CA GLN A 51 -24.66 0.37 2.06
C GLN A 51 -24.60 1.83 1.62
N ASN A 52 -23.67 2.62 2.18
CA ASN A 52 -23.53 4.02 1.83
C ASN A 52 -22.05 4.45 1.83
N PRO A 53 -21.28 4.08 0.78
CA PRO A 53 -19.84 4.31 0.73
C PRO A 53 -19.44 5.79 0.83
N SER A 54 -20.32 6.70 0.40
CA SER A 54 -20.07 8.14 0.48
C SER A 54 -20.00 8.71 1.90
N LEU A 55 -20.40 7.94 2.92
CA LEU A 55 -20.27 8.35 4.33
C LEU A 55 -18.90 8.05 4.94
N VAL A 56 -18.06 7.27 4.26
CA VAL A 56 -16.69 7.01 4.71
C VAL A 56 -15.82 8.17 4.24
N PRO A 57 -15.21 8.95 5.16
CA PRO A 57 -14.27 9.99 4.77
C PRO A 57 -13.14 9.37 3.94
N ARG A 58 -12.83 9.97 2.79
CA ARG A 58 -11.63 9.60 2.04
C ARG A 58 -10.42 10.16 2.79
N MET A 59 -9.83 9.31 3.62
CA MET A 59 -8.57 9.60 4.29
C MET A 59 -7.41 9.07 3.45
N ASN A 60 -6.27 9.73 3.54
CA ASN A 60 -5.03 9.12 3.06
C ASN A 60 -4.69 7.93 3.96
N PRO A 61 -4.06 6.88 3.39
CA PRO A 61 -3.57 5.76 4.19
C PRO A 61 -2.69 6.24 5.35
N GLN A 62 -2.84 5.60 6.51
CA GLN A 62 -2.16 5.97 7.76
C GLN A 62 -1.04 5.01 8.14
N ASN A 63 -1.07 3.78 7.62
CA ASN A 63 -0.08 2.75 7.94
C ASN A 63 0.41 2.04 6.67
N ARG A 64 1.46 1.23 6.83
CA ARG A 64 2.12 0.52 5.74
C ARG A 64 1.18 -0.37 4.94
N TRP A 65 0.31 -1.12 5.62
CA TRP A 65 -0.64 -2.01 4.96
C TRP A 65 -1.62 -1.22 4.08
N GLU A 66 -2.21 -0.14 4.60
CA GLU A 66 -3.15 0.69 3.83
C GLU A 66 -2.50 1.34 2.60
N TRP A 67 -1.22 1.75 2.70
CA TRP A 67 -0.49 2.27 1.54
C TRP A 67 -0.27 1.18 0.49
N ASN A 68 0.14 -0.03 0.89
CA ASN A 68 0.35 -1.15 -0.03
C ASN A 68 -0.94 -1.62 -0.71
N GLU A 69 -2.07 -1.67 0.00
CA GLU A 69 -3.37 -2.02 -0.59
C GLU A 69 -3.86 -0.97 -1.61
N ARG A 70 -3.55 0.30 -1.37
CA ARG A 70 -3.97 1.39 -2.27
C ARG A 70 -3.07 1.52 -3.50
N PHE A 71 -1.77 1.28 -3.35
CA PHE A 71 -0.78 1.41 -4.43
C PHE A 71 0.03 0.11 -4.60
N PRO A 72 -0.63 -1.00 -5.00
CA PRO A 72 0.03 -2.30 -5.10
C PRO A 72 1.13 -2.32 -6.16
N ALA A 73 0.97 -1.61 -7.29
CA ALA A 73 2.01 -1.56 -8.32
C ALA A 73 3.24 -0.79 -7.83
N LEU A 74 3.05 0.32 -7.10
CA LEU A 74 4.18 1.04 -6.48
C LEU A 74 4.86 0.25 -5.38
N SER A 75 4.08 -0.46 -4.55
CA SER A 75 4.66 -1.35 -3.54
C SER A 75 5.60 -2.36 -4.16
N GLN A 76 5.17 -2.99 -5.25
CA GLN A 76 5.98 -3.95 -5.99
C GLN A 76 7.20 -3.27 -6.64
N PHE A 77 6.99 -2.18 -7.39
CA PHE A 77 8.06 -1.49 -8.09
C PHE A 77 9.12 -0.95 -7.13
N PHE A 78 8.72 -0.15 -6.14
CA PHE A 78 9.65 0.47 -5.19
C PHE A 78 10.34 -0.59 -4.33
N GLY A 79 9.60 -1.57 -3.80
CA GLY A 79 10.16 -2.64 -2.99
C GLY A 79 11.12 -3.56 -3.76
N ALA A 80 10.90 -3.78 -5.06
CA ALA A 80 11.77 -4.65 -5.86
C ALA A 80 13.00 -3.92 -6.43
N TYR A 81 12.84 -2.70 -6.92
CA TYR A 81 13.88 -1.99 -7.68
C TYR A 81 14.55 -0.84 -6.91
N LEU A 82 13.84 -0.20 -5.96
CA LEU A 82 14.31 0.99 -5.24
C LEU A 82 14.55 0.73 -3.74
N ASN A 83 14.80 -0.53 -3.37
CA ASN A 83 15.17 -0.93 -2.02
C ASN A 83 16.66 -0.64 -1.71
N GLN A 84 17.07 -0.90 -0.46
CA GLN A 84 18.43 -0.67 0.04
C GLN A 84 19.54 -1.38 -0.74
N ARG A 85 19.19 -2.40 -1.53
CA ARG A 85 20.12 -3.17 -2.37
C ARG A 85 20.11 -2.74 -3.83
N CYS A 86 19.40 -1.68 -4.20
CA CYS A 86 19.36 -1.15 -5.56
C CYS A 86 20.77 -1.00 -6.16
N LEU A 87 21.73 -0.45 -5.40
CA LEU A 87 23.09 -0.22 -5.86
C LEU A 87 23.98 -1.48 -5.87
N ASP A 88 23.49 -2.62 -5.36
CA ASP A 88 24.15 -3.92 -5.56
C ASP A 88 23.94 -4.43 -6.99
N PHE A 89 22.85 -4.02 -7.64
CA PHE A 89 22.39 -4.57 -8.93
C PHE A 89 22.40 -3.54 -10.06
N HIS A 90 22.27 -2.25 -9.74
CA HIS A 90 22.22 -1.16 -10.71
C HIS A 90 23.26 -0.09 -10.37
N ALA A 91 23.83 0.57 -11.37
CA ALA A 91 24.77 1.66 -11.19
C ALA A 91 24.10 2.94 -10.67
N SER A 92 22.78 3.10 -10.88
CA SER A 92 21.99 4.17 -10.27
C SER A 92 20.51 3.81 -10.09
N PRO A 93 19.76 4.54 -9.25
CA PRO A 93 18.31 4.39 -9.16
C PRO A 93 17.61 4.62 -10.51
N GLU A 94 18.15 5.51 -11.36
CA GLU A 94 17.62 5.74 -12.71
C GLU A 94 17.77 4.54 -13.64
N GLU A 95 18.85 3.76 -13.50
CA GLU A 95 19.03 2.52 -14.23
C GLU A 95 18.02 1.47 -13.74
N ALA A 96 17.80 1.35 -12.43
CA ALA A 96 16.76 0.46 -11.89
C ALA A 96 15.34 0.81 -12.41
N VAL A 97 15.05 2.10 -12.61
CA VAL A 97 13.78 2.56 -13.21
C VAL A 97 13.68 2.17 -14.69
N ASP A 98 14.79 2.23 -15.44
CA ASP A 98 14.82 1.78 -16.84
C ASP A 98 14.63 0.27 -16.94
N ASP A 99 15.34 -0.49 -16.12
CA ASP A 99 15.23 -1.95 -16.08
C ASP A 99 13.81 -2.38 -15.73
N TYR A 100 13.18 -1.75 -14.72
CA TYR A 100 11.77 -2.00 -14.41
C TYR A 100 10.85 -1.71 -15.61
N ARG A 101 11.06 -0.59 -16.33
CA ARG A 101 10.27 -0.24 -17.51
C ARG A 101 10.43 -1.26 -18.64
N ASP A 102 11.65 -1.75 -18.85
CA ASP A 102 12.00 -2.56 -20.00
C ASP A 102 11.74 -4.06 -19.78
N GLU A 103 11.75 -4.52 -18.51
CA GLU A 103 11.58 -5.93 -18.13
C GLU A 103 10.16 -6.28 -17.64
N SER A 104 9.39 -5.31 -17.12
CA SER A 104 8.06 -5.56 -16.55
C SER A 104 6.96 -5.64 -17.61
N ASP A 105 5.81 -6.18 -17.23
CA ASP A 105 4.63 -6.15 -18.09
C ASP A 105 4.22 -4.68 -18.39
N PRO A 106 3.93 -4.31 -19.65
CA PRO A 106 3.51 -2.97 -19.98
C PRO A 106 2.27 -2.47 -19.23
N ASP A 107 1.36 -3.36 -18.80
CA ASP A 107 0.23 -3.02 -17.94
C ASP A 107 0.69 -2.63 -16.53
N ASP A 108 1.64 -3.36 -15.95
CA ASP A 108 2.22 -3.03 -14.64
C ASP A 108 2.93 -1.66 -14.67
N VAL A 109 3.68 -1.38 -15.75
CA VAL A 109 4.33 -0.07 -15.94
C VAL A 109 3.29 1.05 -16.06
N ARG A 110 2.22 0.84 -16.83
CA ARG A 110 1.12 1.81 -16.95
C ARG A 110 0.43 2.03 -15.60
N GLN A 111 0.20 0.98 -14.84
CA GLN A 111 -0.40 1.07 -13.52
C GLN A 111 0.51 1.86 -12.56
N SER A 112 1.81 1.59 -12.53
CA SER A 112 2.79 2.36 -11.75
C SER A 112 2.79 3.84 -12.12
N VAL A 113 2.72 4.20 -13.41
CA VAL A 113 2.59 5.61 -13.83
C VAL A 113 1.30 6.25 -13.30
N GLY A 114 0.18 5.52 -13.35
CA GLY A 114 -1.10 5.95 -12.81
C GLY A 114 -1.04 6.16 -11.29
N GLU A 115 -0.47 5.20 -10.58
CA GLU A 115 -0.33 5.23 -9.13
C GLU A 115 0.62 6.33 -8.65
N ILE A 116 1.75 6.60 -9.34
CA ILE A 116 2.61 7.77 -9.02
C ILE A 116 1.81 9.06 -9.20
N THR A 117 0.99 9.15 -10.25
CA THR A 117 0.15 10.34 -10.51
C THR A 117 -0.86 10.54 -9.40
N GLU A 118 -1.53 9.48 -8.95
CA GLU A 118 -2.46 9.55 -7.82
C GLU A 118 -1.73 9.91 -6.53
N LEU A 119 -0.63 9.23 -6.20
CA LEU A 119 0.17 9.49 -4.98
C LEU A 119 0.55 10.97 -4.87
N LEU A 120 1.11 11.54 -5.95
CA LEU A 120 1.51 12.95 -5.99
C LEU A 120 0.32 13.93 -5.90
N THR A 121 -0.88 13.49 -6.26
CA THR A 121 -2.12 14.27 -6.18
C THR A 121 -2.72 14.25 -4.78
N VAL A 122 -2.72 13.08 -4.11
CA VAL A 122 -3.38 12.89 -2.81
C VAL A 122 -2.51 13.30 -1.64
N VAL A 123 -1.19 13.27 -1.80
CA VAL A 123 -0.23 13.64 -0.76
C VAL A 123 0.12 15.12 -0.81
N ALA A 124 -0.30 15.86 0.22
CA ALA A 124 -0.26 17.32 0.23
C ALA A 124 1.08 17.92 0.67
N SER A 125 1.90 17.16 1.39
CA SER A 125 3.17 17.64 1.96
C SER A 125 4.33 16.70 1.66
N ASP A 126 5.55 17.22 1.66
CA ASP A 126 6.74 16.40 1.42
C ASP A 126 6.99 15.40 2.56
N GLN A 127 6.68 15.76 3.81
CA GLN A 127 6.75 14.84 4.95
C GLN A 127 5.75 13.67 4.84
N GLU A 128 4.56 13.91 4.30
CA GLU A 128 3.61 12.84 4.02
C GLU A 128 4.08 11.97 2.85
N LEU A 129 4.76 12.56 1.86
CA LEU A 129 5.31 11.84 0.73
C LEU A 129 6.43 10.90 1.17
N GLU A 130 7.34 11.36 2.02
CA GLU A 130 8.39 10.53 2.63
C GLU A 130 7.78 9.33 3.36
N ARG A 131 6.79 9.56 4.24
CA ARG A 131 6.12 8.47 4.96
C ARG A 131 5.43 7.48 4.03
N ALA A 132 4.80 7.96 2.96
CA ALA A 132 4.13 7.11 1.98
C ALA A 132 5.14 6.28 1.18
N THR A 133 6.25 6.88 0.72
CA THR A 133 7.27 6.17 -0.05
C THR A 133 8.07 5.18 0.80
N ASP A 134 8.33 5.50 2.07
CA ASP A 134 8.94 4.56 3.03
C ASP A 134 8.03 3.35 3.23
N ALA A 135 6.71 3.57 3.37
CA ALA A 135 5.73 2.49 3.49
C ALA A 135 5.69 1.60 2.24
N LEU A 136 5.78 2.21 1.06
CA LEU A 136 5.77 1.54 -0.24
C LEU A 136 7.12 0.89 -0.61
N GLY A 137 8.18 1.13 0.16
CA GLY A 137 9.45 0.41 0.04
C GLY A 137 10.54 1.13 -0.74
N ILE A 138 10.46 2.45 -0.94
CA ILE A 138 11.64 3.22 -1.36
C ILE A 138 12.61 3.27 -0.18
N GLU A 139 13.83 2.80 -0.40
CA GLU A 139 14.92 2.86 0.59
C GLU A 139 16.20 3.49 0.01
N VAL A 140 16.14 3.97 -1.24
CA VAL A 140 17.19 4.80 -1.85
C VAL A 140 16.85 6.29 -1.72
N LEU A 141 17.90 7.10 -1.60
CA LEU A 141 17.74 8.55 -1.58
C LEU A 141 17.57 9.10 -3.01
N PRO A 142 16.77 10.17 -3.17
CA PRO A 142 16.78 10.94 -4.41
C PRO A 142 18.20 11.44 -4.75
N PRO A 143 18.52 11.65 -6.05
CA PRO A 143 19.75 12.32 -6.46
C PRO A 143 19.95 13.66 -5.76
N GLN A 144 21.20 14.05 -5.49
CA GLN A 144 21.58 15.13 -4.55
C GLN A 144 20.94 16.52 -4.80
N ASP A 145 20.38 16.75 -5.99
CA ASP A 145 19.77 18.02 -6.39
C ASP A 145 18.24 17.96 -6.52
N LEU A 146 17.62 16.82 -6.22
CA LEU A 146 16.17 16.63 -6.37
C LEU A 146 15.50 16.40 -5.01
N THR A 147 14.38 17.09 -4.81
CA THR A 147 13.43 16.68 -3.77
C THR A 147 12.79 15.35 -4.17
N LEU A 148 12.35 14.55 -3.19
CA LEU A 148 11.62 13.30 -3.42
C LEU A 148 10.46 13.47 -4.42
N ARG A 149 9.69 14.56 -4.26
CA ARG A 149 8.59 14.90 -5.17
C ARG A 149 9.05 15.10 -6.62
N ARG A 150 10.12 15.88 -6.83
CA ARG A 150 10.68 16.12 -8.17
C ARG A 150 11.28 14.86 -8.77
N TRP A 151 11.91 14.03 -7.94
CA TRP A 151 12.42 12.74 -8.37
C TRP A 151 11.29 11.80 -8.81
N LEU A 152 10.20 11.67 -8.05
CA LEU A 152 9.04 10.87 -8.46
C LEU A 152 8.35 11.40 -9.73
N GLU A 153 8.30 12.72 -9.94
CA GLU A 153 7.84 13.30 -11.21
C GLU A 153 8.74 12.88 -12.39
N ALA A 154 10.06 12.83 -12.19
CA ALA A 154 11.01 12.38 -13.19
C ALA A 154 10.88 10.87 -13.45
N VAL A 155 10.75 10.05 -12.40
CA VAL A 155 10.48 8.61 -12.49
C VAL A 155 9.21 8.35 -13.29
N ARG A 156 8.09 9.01 -12.96
CA ARG A 156 6.83 8.91 -13.72
C ARG A 156 7.02 9.23 -15.19
N THR A 157 7.77 10.31 -15.49
CA THR A 157 8.03 10.71 -16.87
C THR A 157 8.86 9.66 -17.60
N ARG A 158 9.88 9.10 -16.94
CA ARG A 158 10.76 8.06 -17.49
C ARG A 158 10.01 6.76 -17.78
N LEU A 159 9.10 6.35 -16.91
CA LEU A 159 8.23 5.19 -17.11
C LEU A 159 7.19 5.42 -18.22
N GLY A 160 6.60 6.61 -18.27
CA GLY A 160 5.63 7.00 -19.31
C GLY A 160 6.25 7.24 -20.69
N SER A 161 7.58 7.40 -20.76
CA SER A 161 8.34 7.53 -21.99
C SER A 161 8.66 6.16 -22.58
N GLY A 162 7.63 5.41 -22.97
CA GLY A 162 7.77 4.12 -23.66
C GLY A 162 7.84 4.28 -25.18
N SER A 163 8.94 3.80 -25.77
CA SER A 163 9.30 3.84 -27.19
C SER A 163 8.16 3.55 -28.17
N GLY A 164 7.89 4.52 -29.04
CA GLY A 164 7.37 4.23 -30.37
C GLY A 164 8.38 3.33 -31.09
N ARG A 165 7.99 2.10 -31.36
CA ARG A 165 8.64 1.28 -32.40
C ARG A 165 8.25 1.80 -33.78
#